data_AF-A0A0F9PZF6-F1
#
_entry.id   AF-A0A0F9PZF6-F1
#
_cell.length_a   1.000
_cell.length_b   1.000
_cell.length_c   1.000
_cell.angle_alpha   90.00
_cell.angle_beta   90.00
_cell.angle_gamma   90.00
#
_symmetry.space_group_name_H-M   'P 1'
#
loop_
_entity.id
_entity.type
_entity.pdbx_description
1 polymer ?
#
loop_
_entity_poly.entity_id
_entity_poly.type
_entity_poly.pdbx_seq_one_letter_code
_entity_poly.pdbx_strand_id
1 'polypeptide(L)'
;MLPVTDPTLLKVLLKTKLDPANVGFTQDYAVRELGKGHAPYAKFYRHKQLNLAWAVFSGLPMVDTNNDKIVPGWLFKGPGYVAKRNLFSAQALGRDVRLTCLSDQPDKRKKNDELAFSPRLFLNGIEKTSAGPLLLNVDPINPNYLQNTLEWDYGLCKRRLRIIEGRLRGSWIFPFDPGGDIRINYNQSGDFRLKLGPHAVGPDEELIPAKAFKEAKYPFEISDSSTFNPDAHEETASVDGDVGHAEILTWANLIAEEGTTFSDTSAQHTFVDWAIGGVEPSGSWAYMHRSIFLFDTSALPPNAIISAATFSVYGAYKVDPLGDFPGLKVYSSAPVSNTELAGGDFNSFGSTQFCDQPVTFPNFDVSDYNDFTLNAAGLAAISLTGVTKLGLRGWNYDTPPNAPSWANSKYTDLEGFYSDKGAGFKPKLVVTFSVPPPQGSIVPAMLKVLG
;
A
#
# COMPACT_ATOMS: atom_id res chain seq x y z
N MET A 1 17.06 -28.60 20.99
CA MET A 1 16.18 -27.53 20.46
C MET A 1 16.26 -26.35 21.40
N LEU A 2 16.58 -25.16 20.88
CA LEU A 2 16.60 -23.94 21.68
C LEU A 2 15.17 -23.59 22.15
N PRO A 3 15.01 -23.04 23.38
CA PRO A 3 13.72 -22.61 23.88
C PRO A 3 13.13 -21.50 22.98
N VAL A 4 11.81 -21.49 22.84
CA VAL A 4 11.09 -20.45 22.09
C VAL A 4 11.15 -19.14 22.85
N THR A 5 11.76 -18.12 22.25
CA THR A 5 11.80 -16.74 22.78
C THR A 5 11.00 -15.76 21.93
N ASP A 6 10.42 -16.22 20.81
CA ASP A 6 9.69 -15.35 19.89
C ASP A 6 8.32 -14.96 20.48
N PRO A 7 8.07 -13.65 20.69
CA PRO A 7 6.88 -13.18 21.39
C PRO A 7 5.58 -13.47 20.60
N THR A 8 5.65 -13.54 19.27
CA THR A 8 4.49 -13.85 18.43
C THR A 8 4.11 -15.31 18.60
N LEU A 9 5.08 -16.22 18.52
CA LEU A 9 4.82 -17.64 18.74
C LEU A 9 4.38 -17.92 20.18
N LEU A 10 4.98 -17.27 21.18
CA LEU A 10 4.58 -17.45 22.59
C LEU A 10 3.11 -17.11 22.83
N LYS A 11 2.56 -16.07 22.18
CA LYS A 11 1.13 -15.74 22.24
C LYS A 11 0.26 -16.83 21.61
N VAL A 12 0.67 -17.38 20.47
CA VAL A 12 -0.04 -18.48 19.79
C VAL A 12 -0.08 -19.71 20.68
N LEU A 13 1.06 -20.12 21.25
CA LEU A 13 1.17 -21.29 22.12
C LEU A 13 0.29 -21.15 23.37
N LEU A 14 0.28 -19.96 23.99
CA LEU A 14 -0.60 -19.65 25.12
C LEU A 14 -2.08 -19.80 24.73
N LYS A 15 -2.50 -19.26 23.58
CA LYS A 15 -3.88 -19.36 23.08
C LYS A 15 -4.29 -20.81 22.82
N THR A 16 -3.38 -21.62 22.29
CA THR A 16 -3.62 -23.05 22.01
C THR A 16 -3.39 -23.95 23.23
N LYS A 17 -3.06 -23.39 24.41
CA LYS A 17 -2.72 -24.12 25.64
C LYS A 17 -1.60 -25.15 25.44
N LEU A 18 -0.66 -24.86 24.53
CA LEU A 18 0.53 -25.67 24.32
C LEU A 18 1.68 -25.11 25.16
N ASP A 19 2.40 -26.00 25.84
CA ASP A 19 3.56 -25.62 26.65
C ASP A 19 4.73 -25.19 25.74
N PRO A 20 5.23 -23.94 25.83
CA PRO A 20 6.39 -23.49 25.07
C PRO A 20 7.64 -24.33 25.28
N ALA A 21 7.79 -25.01 26.43
CA ALA A 21 8.90 -25.92 26.67
C ALA A 21 8.89 -27.14 25.74
N ASN A 22 7.74 -27.47 25.16
CA ASN A 22 7.57 -28.56 24.19
C ASN A 22 7.69 -28.11 22.74
N VAL A 23 7.90 -26.82 22.49
CA VAL A 23 8.19 -26.29 21.16
C VAL A 23 9.64 -25.89 21.11
N GLY A 24 10.29 -26.20 20.00
CA GLY A 24 11.68 -25.86 19.80
C GLY A 24 11.87 -25.12 18.50
N PHE A 25 12.79 -24.17 18.54
CA PHE A 25 13.31 -23.56 17.33
C PHE A 25 13.99 -24.64 16.48
N THR A 26 13.53 -24.80 15.24
CA THR A 26 14.11 -25.77 14.30
C THR A 26 15.07 -25.12 13.34
N GLN A 27 14.74 -23.92 12.86
CA GLN A 27 15.52 -23.31 11.79
C GLN A 27 15.31 -21.80 11.73
N ASP A 28 16.42 -21.07 11.64
CA ASP A 28 16.42 -19.69 11.15
C ASP A 28 16.54 -19.78 9.63
N TYR A 29 15.67 -19.08 8.90
CA TYR A 29 15.89 -18.70 7.51
C TYR A 29 16.52 -19.81 6.65
N ALA A 30 15.74 -20.85 6.40
CA ALA A 30 16.21 -22.18 6.02
C ALA A 30 17.34 -22.24 4.97
N VAL A 31 18.44 -22.93 5.32
CA VAL A 31 19.41 -23.48 4.36
C VAL A 31 18.78 -24.71 3.69
N ARG A 32 18.77 -24.77 2.35
CA ARG A 32 18.21 -25.92 1.63
C ARG A 32 19.28 -26.84 1.04
N GLU A 33 19.14 -28.11 1.36
CA GLU A 33 19.15 -29.15 0.33
C GLU A 33 17.70 -29.34 -0.16
N LEU A 34 17.50 -29.51 -1.47
CA LEU A 34 16.22 -29.75 -2.19
C LEU A 34 15.37 -28.52 -2.63
N GLY A 35 15.94 -27.61 -3.42
CA GLY A 35 15.42 -27.33 -4.78
C GLY A 35 14.27 -26.34 -5.08
N LYS A 36 13.63 -25.60 -4.14
CA LYS A 36 12.64 -24.55 -4.49
C LYS A 36 12.55 -23.40 -3.46
N GLY A 37 13.25 -22.28 -3.70
CA GLY A 37 12.99 -20.94 -3.12
C GLY A 37 13.22 -20.73 -1.61
N HIS A 38 13.91 -19.63 -1.25
CA HIS A 38 14.17 -19.20 0.13
C HIS A 38 13.03 -18.28 0.63
N ALA A 39 12.69 -18.35 1.92
CA ALA A 39 11.92 -17.30 2.59
C ALA A 39 12.82 -16.61 3.65
N PRO A 40 13.57 -15.55 3.29
CA PRO A 40 14.42 -14.79 4.24
C PRO A 40 13.61 -14.04 5.31
N TYR A 41 12.29 -14.25 5.29
CA TYR A 41 11.27 -13.64 6.10
C TYR A 41 10.81 -14.54 7.24
N ALA A 42 11.19 -15.82 7.32
CA ALA A 42 10.55 -16.77 8.24
C ALA A 42 11.51 -17.48 9.22
N LYS A 43 11.07 -17.60 10.47
CA LYS A 43 11.63 -18.50 11.49
C LYS A 43 10.74 -19.72 11.65
N PHE A 44 11.32 -20.91 11.77
CA PHE A 44 10.57 -22.15 11.89
C PHE A 44 10.75 -22.80 13.25
N TYR A 45 9.66 -23.37 13.75
CA TYR A 45 9.56 -24.04 15.03
C TYR A 45 8.78 -25.35 14.88
N ARG A 46 9.08 -26.34 15.71
CA ARG A 46 8.38 -27.63 15.70
C ARG A 46 8.11 -28.10 17.12
N HIS A 47 6.97 -28.74 17.31
CA HIS A 47 6.64 -29.40 18.56
C HIS A 47 7.49 -30.67 18.72
N LYS A 48 7.99 -30.94 19.91
CA LYS A 48 8.92 -32.06 20.17
C LYS A 48 8.28 -33.43 19.97
N GLN A 49 6.98 -33.54 20.23
CA GLN A 49 6.26 -34.82 20.29
C GLN A 49 5.04 -34.89 19.37
N LEU A 50 4.55 -33.73 18.93
CA LEU A 50 3.37 -33.65 18.08
C LEU A 50 3.85 -33.30 16.67
N ASN A 51 3.16 -33.77 15.65
CA ASN A 51 3.49 -33.40 14.27
C ASN A 51 2.96 -31.99 13.93
N LEU A 52 3.29 -31.02 14.78
CA LEU A 52 2.93 -29.61 14.65
C LEU A 52 4.18 -28.79 14.35
N ALA A 53 4.03 -27.82 13.44
CA ALA A 53 5.07 -26.87 13.09
C ALA A 53 4.48 -25.46 12.99
N TRP A 54 5.33 -24.47 13.26
CA TRP A 54 4.99 -23.07 13.12
C TRP A 54 6.05 -22.36 12.29
N ALA A 55 5.60 -21.38 11.53
CA ALA A 55 6.45 -20.40 10.90
C ALA A 55 6.05 -19.01 11.42
N VAL A 56 7.03 -18.22 11.85
CA VAL A 56 6.85 -16.80 12.19
C VAL A 56 7.44 -16.00 11.05
N PHE A 57 6.58 -15.30 10.32
CA PHE A 57 6.98 -14.43 9.22
C PHE A 57 7.25 -13.00 9.72
N SER A 58 8.31 -12.40 9.22
CA SER A 58 8.75 -11.02 9.40
C SER A 58 8.56 -10.29 8.08
N GLY A 59 8.03 -9.05 8.13
CA GLY A 59 7.96 -8.20 6.94
C GLY A 59 9.33 -7.70 6.43
N LEU A 60 10.40 -7.97 7.19
CA LEU A 60 11.78 -7.58 6.89
C LEU A 60 12.69 -8.81 6.81
N PRO A 61 13.55 -8.91 5.77
CA PRO A 61 14.49 -10.02 5.62
C PRO A 61 15.65 -9.88 6.60
N MET A 62 16.09 -10.97 7.21
CA MET A 62 17.18 -10.91 8.20
C MET A 62 18.53 -11.43 7.68
N VAL A 63 18.50 -12.18 6.57
CA VAL A 63 19.68 -12.74 5.90
C VAL A 63 19.62 -12.48 4.40
N ASP A 64 20.79 -12.44 3.76
CA ASP A 64 20.91 -12.32 2.31
C ASP A 64 20.85 -13.68 1.59
N THR A 65 21.11 -13.70 0.28
CA THR A 65 21.12 -14.93 -0.55
C THR A 65 22.14 -15.98 -0.11
N ASN A 66 23.16 -15.57 0.63
CA ASN A 66 24.23 -16.44 1.12
C ASN A 66 24.00 -16.86 2.57
N ASN A 67 22.81 -16.61 3.12
CA ASN A 67 22.45 -16.84 4.53
C ASN A 67 23.28 -15.99 5.52
N ASP A 68 23.87 -14.91 5.03
CA ASP A 68 24.63 -14.00 5.84
C ASP A 68 23.68 -12.94 6.44
N LYS A 69 23.90 -12.56 7.71
CA LYS A 69 23.09 -11.54 8.38
C LYS A 69 23.10 -10.21 7.60
N ILE A 70 21.92 -9.68 7.31
CA ILE A 70 21.76 -8.34 6.73
C ILE A 70 22.23 -7.30 7.76
N VAL A 71 23.00 -6.32 7.29
CA VAL A 71 23.50 -5.23 8.10
C VAL A 71 23.08 -3.93 7.42
N PRO A 72 21.94 -3.35 7.79
CA PRO A 72 21.48 -2.11 7.21
C PRO A 72 22.48 -0.99 7.48
N GLY A 73 22.81 -0.22 6.44
CA GLY A 73 23.80 0.83 6.60
C GLY A 73 24.43 1.26 5.30
N TRP A 74 25.14 2.36 5.37
CA TRP A 74 26.08 2.84 4.37
C TRP A 74 27.51 2.73 4.90
N LEU A 75 28.45 2.54 3.99
CA LEU A 75 29.88 2.58 4.24
C LEU A 75 30.50 3.60 3.28
N PHE A 76 31.32 4.49 3.80
CA PHE A 76 32.11 5.39 2.96
C PHE A 76 33.18 4.58 2.21
N LYS A 77 33.21 4.68 0.88
CA LYS A 77 34.15 3.95 0.02
C LYS A 77 34.52 4.80 -1.19
N GLY A 78 35.79 5.23 -1.24
CA GLY A 78 36.28 6.12 -2.29
C GLY A 78 35.60 7.51 -2.21
N PRO A 79 35.11 8.08 -3.32
CA PRO A 79 34.46 9.39 -3.32
C PRO A 79 32.97 9.35 -2.91
N GLY A 80 32.44 8.21 -2.51
CA GLY A 80 31.01 8.06 -2.24
C GLY A 80 30.70 7.02 -1.17
N TYR A 81 29.46 6.56 -1.18
CA TYR A 81 28.92 5.60 -0.22
C TYR A 81 28.45 4.34 -0.93
N VAL A 82 28.64 3.19 -0.29
CA VAL A 82 28.07 1.92 -0.72
C VAL A 82 27.21 1.34 0.39
N ALA A 83 26.14 0.65 0.03
CA ALA A 83 25.34 -0.09 0.98
C ALA A 83 26.21 -1.15 1.68
N LYS A 84 25.99 -1.30 2.98
CA LYS A 84 26.36 -2.51 3.72
C LYS A 84 25.49 -3.68 3.22
N ARG A 85 25.82 -4.89 3.68
CA ARG A 85 25.18 -6.14 3.23
C ARG A 85 23.65 -6.09 3.33
N ASN A 86 22.97 -6.32 2.20
CA ASN A 86 21.52 -6.29 2.06
C ASN A 86 21.05 -7.18 0.89
N LEU A 87 19.75 -7.25 0.60
CA LEU A 87 19.19 -7.94 -0.58
C LEU A 87 19.45 -7.21 -1.91
N PHE A 88 20.00 -6.01 -1.84
CA PHE A 88 20.39 -5.18 -2.96
C PHE A 88 21.78 -4.60 -2.69
N SER A 89 22.50 -4.27 -3.75
CA SER A 89 23.61 -3.32 -3.65
C SER A 89 23.06 -1.92 -3.92
N ALA A 90 23.64 -0.93 -3.25
CA ALA A 90 23.42 0.47 -3.61
C ALA A 90 24.74 1.24 -3.54
N GLN A 91 24.87 2.23 -4.40
CA GLN A 91 25.97 3.17 -4.42
C GLN A 91 25.41 4.59 -4.53
N ALA A 92 25.95 5.52 -3.76
CA ALA A 92 25.67 6.94 -3.85
C ALA A 92 26.96 7.73 -4.09
N LEU A 93 27.02 8.47 -5.19
CA LEU A 93 28.16 9.32 -5.56
C LEU A 93 27.63 10.74 -5.86
N GLY A 94 27.95 11.70 -4.99
CA GLY A 94 27.32 13.01 -5.07
C GLY A 94 25.80 12.88 -4.91
N ARG A 95 25.02 13.23 -5.95
CA ARG A 95 23.56 13.03 -5.98
C ARG A 95 23.11 11.77 -6.72
N ASP A 96 24.03 11.13 -7.44
CA ASP A 96 23.74 9.95 -8.25
C ASP A 96 23.64 8.74 -7.36
N VAL A 97 22.56 7.97 -7.53
CA VAL A 97 22.32 6.75 -6.80
C VAL A 97 22.08 5.62 -7.79
N ARG A 98 22.72 4.48 -7.57
CA ARG A 98 22.50 3.25 -8.32
C ARG A 98 22.15 2.13 -7.36
N LEU A 99 21.16 1.32 -7.73
CA LEU A 99 20.72 0.12 -7.04
C LEU A 99 20.81 -1.06 -8.00
N THR A 100 21.17 -2.23 -7.47
CA THR A 100 21.10 -3.50 -8.19
C THR A 100 20.50 -4.57 -7.28
N CYS A 101 19.48 -5.27 -7.76
CA CYS A 101 18.91 -6.41 -7.06
C CYS A 101 19.92 -7.57 -7.00
N LEU A 102 20.25 -8.08 -5.80
CA LEU A 102 21.19 -9.21 -5.65
C LEU A 102 20.48 -10.56 -5.72
N SER A 103 19.16 -10.55 -5.64
CA SER A 103 18.27 -11.69 -5.78
C SER A 103 16.97 -11.30 -6.45
N ASP A 104 16.22 -12.29 -6.92
CA ASP A 104 14.81 -12.11 -7.24
C ASP A 104 14.07 -11.56 -6.02
N GLN A 105 13.20 -10.60 -6.26
CA GLN A 105 12.39 -9.92 -5.24
C GLN A 105 10.93 -10.39 -5.32
N PRO A 106 10.19 -10.35 -4.20
CA PRO A 106 8.76 -10.70 -4.19
C PRO A 106 7.91 -9.85 -5.15
N ASP A 107 8.33 -8.61 -5.45
CA ASP A 107 7.65 -7.71 -6.37
C ASP A 107 8.08 -7.87 -7.83
N LYS A 108 8.47 -9.11 -8.21
CA LYS A 108 8.82 -9.55 -9.56
C LYS A 108 10.14 -9.03 -10.14
N ARG A 109 10.81 -8.07 -9.49
CA ARG A 109 12.16 -7.67 -9.88
C ARG A 109 13.11 -8.87 -9.83
N LYS A 110 13.95 -8.99 -10.85
CA LYS A 110 14.90 -10.10 -11.01
C LYS A 110 16.26 -9.74 -10.46
N LYS A 111 17.05 -10.78 -10.16
CA LYS A 111 18.47 -10.59 -9.89
C LYS A 111 19.12 -9.83 -11.05
N ASN A 112 19.93 -8.83 -10.69
CA ASN A 112 20.60 -7.87 -11.57
C ASN A 112 19.73 -6.77 -12.18
N ASP A 113 18.42 -6.72 -11.90
CA ASP A 113 17.64 -5.54 -12.24
C ASP A 113 18.28 -4.30 -11.60
N GLU A 114 18.41 -3.23 -12.37
CA GLU A 114 19.04 -1.98 -11.95
C GLU A 114 18.04 -0.82 -11.87
N LEU A 115 18.32 0.11 -10.96
CA LEU A 115 17.72 1.44 -10.93
C LEU A 115 18.83 2.44 -10.70
N ALA A 116 18.93 3.46 -11.55
CA ALA A 116 19.79 4.61 -11.36
C ALA A 116 18.94 5.89 -11.32
N PHE A 117 19.27 6.84 -10.44
CA PHE A 117 18.59 8.13 -10.36
C PHE A 117 19.52 9.26 -9.90
N SER A 118 19.29 10.47 -10.40
CA SER A 118 20.08 11.68 -10.12
C SER A 118 19.16 12.89 -9.86
N PRO A 119 18.61 13.03 -8.65
CA PRO A 119 17.47 13.93 -8.44
C PRO A 119 17.88 15.39 -8.36
N ARG A 120 17.05 16.25 -8.95
CA ARG A 120 17.22 17.70 -9.06
C ARG A 120 16.01 18.39 -8.46
N LEU A 121 16.27 19.29 -7.53
CA LEU A 121 15.24 20.06 -6.85
C LEU A 121 15.16 21.46 -7.47
N PHE A 122 13.97 21.94 -7.78
CA PHE A 122 13.72 23.28 -8.30
C PHE A 122 12.71 24.00 -7.42
N LEU A 123 12.97 25.27 -7.12
CA LEU A 123 12.01 26.18 -6.49
C LEU A 123 11.68 27.28 -7.51
N ASN A 124 10.42 27.37 -7.93
CA ASN A 124 9.96 28.31 -8.96
C ASN A 124 10.84 28.25 -10.24
N GLY A 125 11.21 27.03 -10.66
CA GLY A 125 12.05 26.79 -11.84
C GLY A 125 13.56 27.01 -11.63
N ILE A 126 14.01 27.46 -10.46
CA ILE A 126 15.43 27.66 -10.15
C ILE A 126 15.96 26.43 -9.41
N GLU A 127 16.97 25.76 -9.98
CA GLU A 127 17.59 24.58 -9.36
C GLU A 127 18.25 24.95 -8.02
N LYS A 128 18.10 24.05 -7.06
CA LYS A 128 18.69 24.09 -5.73
C LYS A 128 19.67 22.94 -5.63
N THR A 129 20.86 23.24 -5.13
CA THR A 129 21.97 22.29 -5.05
C THR A 129 22.30 21.98 -3.61
N SER A 130 22.97 20.86 -3.40
CA SER A 130 23.50 20.42 -2.11
C SER A 130 25.01 20.23 -2.22
N ALA A 131 25.73 20.40 -1.11
CA ALA A 131 27.16 20.10 -1.03
C ALA A 131 27.48 18.59 -1.15
N GLY A 132 26.46 17.73 -1.06
CA GLY A 132 26.59 16.28 -1.15
C GLY A 132 25.97 15.56 0.05
N PRO A 133 26.02 14.22 0.06
CA PRO A 133 25.46 13.42 1.13
C PRO A 133 26.35 13.46 2.37
N LEU A 134 25.72 13.65 3.54
CA LEU A 134 26.29 13.39 4.84
C LEU A 134 25.75 12.05 5.36
N LEU A 135 26.63 11.17 5.84
CA LEU A 135 26.23 9.97 6.57
C LEU A 135 25.89 10.31 8.02
N LEU A 136 24.63 10.09 8.40
CA LEU A 136 24.17 10.34 9.76
C LEU A 136 24.60 9.22 10.70
N ASN A 137 25.14 9.57 11.88
CA ASN A 137 25.57 8.57 12.88
C ASN A 137 24.38 7.75 13.40
N VAL A 138 23.24 8.40 13.59
CA VAL A 138 22.00 7.81 14.10
C VAL A 138 20.88 8.15 13.12
N ASP A 139 20.06 7.16 12.82
CA ASP A 139 18.84 7.32 12.03
C ASP A 139 17.85 8.26 12.74
N PRO A 140 17.39 9.33 12.08
CA PRO A 140 16.45 10.28 12.67
C PRO A 140 15.05 9.70 12.98
N ILE A 141 14.69 8.56 12.39
CA ILE A 141 13.39 7.91 12.55
C ILE A 141 13.46 6.79 13.59
N ASN A 142 14.55 6.01 13.59
CA ASN A 142 14.72 4.89 14.52
C ASN A 142 16.13 4.83 15.10
N PRO A 143 16.37 5.29 16.34
CA PRO A 143 17.71 5.45 16.88
C PRO A 143 18.50 4.13 17.04
N ASN A 144 17.85 2.98 16.89
CA ASN A 144 18.52 1.68 16.87
C ASN A 144 19.29 1.41 15.57
N TYR A 145 19.01 2.16 14.50
CA TYR A 145 19.79 2.10 13.28
C TYR A 145 20.90 3.14 13.31
N LEU A 146 22.12 2.69 13.01
CA LEU A 146 23.31 3.52 12.97
C LEU A 146 23.84 3.58 11.55
N GLN A 147 24.23 4.77 11.09
CA GLN A 147 24.86 4.95 9.79
C GLN A 147 24.06 4.36 8.62
N ASN A 148 22.73 4.40 8.67
CA ASN A 148 21.85 3.87 7.63
C ASN A 148 21.18 4.94 6.77
N THR A 149 21.42 6.22 7.07
CA THR A 149 20.76 7.33 6.41
C THR A 149 21.81 8.28 5.84
N LEU A 150 21.75 8.51 4.53
CA LEU A 150 22.43 9.62 3.87
C LEU A 150 21.50 10.83 3.84
N GLU A 151 22.02 12.02 4.12
CA GLU A 151 21.27 13.28 4.11
C GLU A 151 21.94 14.31 3.19
N TRP A 152 21.18 14.87 2.25
CA TRP A 152 21.58 16.02 1.45
C TRP A 152 20.84 17.25 1.95
N ASP A 153 21.58 18.28 2.35
CA ASP A 153 21.00 19.56 2.75
C ASP A 153 20.96 20.51 1.55
N TYR A 154 19.77 21.02 1.22
CA TYR A 154 19.51 21.98 0.14
C TYR A 154 19.24 23.39 0.69
N GLY A 155 19.39 23.61 1.99
CA GLY A 155 19.10 24.86 2.70
C GLY A 155 17.61 25.09 2.96
N LEU A 156 16.74 24.79 1.98
CA LEU A 156 15.29 24.90 2.12
C LEU A 156 14.60 23.57 2.53
N CYS A 157 15.29 22.45 2.36
CA CYS A 157 14.82 21.12 2.69
C CYS A 157 16.00 20.17 2.82
N LYS A 158 15.73 18.99 3.36
CA LYS A 158 16.68 17.88 3.44
C LYS A 158 16.17 16.71 2.63
N ARG A 159 17.03 16.10 1.82
CA ARG A 159 16.74 14.80 1.21
C ARG A 159 17.39 13.71 2.04
N ARG A 160 16.65 12.66 2.37
CA ARG A 160 17.18 11.48 3.07
C ARG A 160 17.06 10.23 2.22
N LEU A 161 18.07 9.39 2.30
CA LEU A 161 18.07 8.06 1.70
C LEU A 161 18.47 7.02 2.76
N ARG A 162 17.48 6.24 3.17
CA ARG A 162 17.53 5.34 4.31
C ARG A 162 17.58 3.88 3.85
N ILE A 163 18.55 3.13 4.35
CA ILE A 163 18.63 1.68 4.17
C ILE A 163 18.05 0.98 5.40
N ILE A 164 17.12 0.05 5.16
CA ILE A 164 16.70 -0.96 6.12
C ILE A 164 16.81 -2.34 5.47
N GLU A 165 16.51 -3.36 6.23
CA GLU A 165 16.44 -4.74 5.77
C GLU A 165 15.59 -4.86 4.51
N GLY A 166 16.22 -5.26 3.40
CA GLY A 166 15.57 -5.48 2.11
C GLY A 166 15.01 -4.24 1.42
N ARG A 167 15.17 -3.02 1.97
CA ARG A 167 14.54 -1.82 1.40
C ARG A 167 15.45 -0.59 1.44
N LEU A 168 15.31 0.23 0.40
CA LEU A 168 15.80 1.61 0.33
C LEU A 168 14.57 2.54 0.38
N ARG A 169 14.61 3.60 1.19
CA ARG A 169 13.53 4.59 1.30
C ARG A 169 14.08 5.99 1.11
N GLY A 170 13.53 6.75 0.15
CA GLY A 170 13.79 8.15 -0.06
C GLY A 170 12.71 9.04 0.58
N SER A 171 13.12 10.18 1.12
CA SER A 171 12.18 11.26 1.45
C SER A 171 12.81 12.64 1.32
N TRP A 172 11.96 13.65 1.13
CA TRP A 172 12.29 15.07 1.16
C TRP A 172 11.55 15.73 2.32
N ILE A 173 12.29 16.48 3.13
CA ILE A 173 11.79 17.03 4.40
C ILE A 173 11.95 18.54 4.36
N PHE A 174 10.82 19.22 4.30
CA PHE A 174 10.72 20.69 4.30
C PHE A 174 10.45 21.14 5.74
N PRO A 175 11.37 21.87 6.40
CA PRO A 175 11.13 22.37 7.75
C PRO A 175 10.20 23.60 7.82
N PHE A 176 9.94 24.25 6.68
CA PHE A 176 9.07 25.43 6.54
C PHE A 176 8.59 25.57 5.09
N ASP A 177 7.66 26.50 4.84
CA ASP A 177 7.17 26.83 3.50
C ASP A 177 8.31 27.40 2.64
N PRO A 178 8.70 26.75 1.52
CA PRO A 178 9.75 27.23 0.66
C PRO A 178 9.37 28.47 -0.15
N GLY A 179 8.11 28.93 -0.10
CA GLY A 179 7.64 30.16 -0.73
C GLY A 179 7.35 30.04 -2.22
N GLY A 180 7.06 28.84 -2.71
CA GLY A 180 6.84 28.61 -4.13
C GLY A 180 6.56 27.16 -4.50
N ASP A 181 6.42 26.93 -5.80
CA ASP A 181 6.25 25.59 -6.36
C ASP A 181 7.59 24.85 -6.26
N ILE A 182 7.54 23.61 -5.78
CA ILE A 182 8.68 22.70 -5.79
C ILE A 182 8.50 21.71 -6.91
N ARG A 183 9.53 21.55 -7.72
CA ARG A 183 9.64 20.49 -8.72
C ARG A 183 10.83 19.60 -8.39
N ILE A 184 10.64 18.28 -8.42
CA ILE A 184 11.69 17.29 -8.20
C ILE A 184 11.78 16.41 -9.45
N ASN A 185 12.90 16.46 -10.16
CA ASN A 185 13.15 15.61 -11.31
C ASN A 185 14.11 14.51 -10.90
N TYR A 186 13.69 13.25 -10.91
CA TYR A 186 14.49 12.14 -10.39
C TYR A 186 15.55 11.64 -11.38
N ASN A 187 15.40 11.91 -12.69
CA ASN A 187 16.31 11.49 -13.77
C ASN A 187 16.60 9.98 -13.69
N GLN A 188 15.54 9.18 -13.64
CA GLN A 188 15.61 7.74 -13.42
C GLN A 188 15.87 6.96 -14.71
N SER A 189 16.63 5.87 -14.58
CA SER A 189 16.86 4.88 -15.63
C SER A 189 17.04 3.48 -15.03
N GLY A 190 17.05 2.45 -15.87
CA GLY A 190 17.18 1.04 -15.47
C GLY A 190 15.91 0.23 -15.73
N ASP A 191 15.81 -0.92 -15.08
CA ASP A 191 14.78 -1.95 -15.26
C ASP A 191 13.53 -1.66 -14.41
N PHE A 192 13.68 -0.90 -13.32
CA PHE A 192 12.58 -0.46 -12.47
C PHE A 192 12.70 1.03 -12.13
N ARG A 193 11.69 1.57 -11.43
CA ARG A 193 11.59 2.99 -11.04
C ARG A 193 11.27 3.11 -9.55
N LEU A 194 11.63 4.25 -8.96
CA LEU A 194 11.10 4.71 -7.69
C LEU A 194 9.59 4.86 -7.79
N LYS A 195 8.90 4.56 -6.69
CA LYS A 195 7.48 4.82 -6.56
C LYS A 195 7.31 6.25 -6.05
N LEU A 196 6.95 7.17 -6.95
CA LEU A 196 6.81 8.60 -6.63
C LEU A 196 5.53 8.88 -5.83
N GLY A 197 5.50 10.01 -5.13
CA GLY A 197 4.44 10.50 -4.27
C GLY A 197 3.13 10.90 -4.98
N PRO A 198 2.15 11.44 -4.23
CA PRO A 198 0.90 11.96 -4.80
C PRO A 198 1.10 13.17 -5.71
N HIS A 199 2.29 13.77 -5.70
CA HIS A 199 2.64 14.91 -6.54
C HIS A 199 3.32 14.50 -7.85
N ALA A 200 3.36 13.21 -8.17
CA ALA A 200 3.99 12.72 -9.39
C ALA A 200 3.34 13.31 -10.65
N VAL A 201 4.16 13.86 -11.54
CA VAL A 201 3.78 14.30 -12.88
C VAL A 201 4.51 13.40 -13.87
N GLY A 202 4.00 12.17 -14.00
CA GLY A 202 4.63 11.11 -14.78
C GLY A 202 5.63 10.26 -13.98
N PRO A 203 6.45 9.44 -14.66
CA PRO A 203 7.27 8.42 -14.00
C PRO A 203 8.56 8.96 -13.37
N ASP A 204 8.91 10.23 -13.58
CA ASP A 204 10.22 10.78 -13.22
C ASP A 204 10.22 12.17 -12.58
N GLU A 205 9.05 12.74 -12.34
CA GLU A 205 8.91 14.10 -11.83
C GLU A 205 7.85 14.15 -10.73
N GLU A 206 8.07 14.98 -9.72
CA GLU A 206 7.03 15.45 -8.80
C GLU A 206 6.91 16.97 -8.86
N LEU A 207 5.67 17.48 -8.89
CA LEU A 207 5.34 18.91 -8.83
C LEU A 207 4.44 19.18 -7.63
N ILE A 208 5.00 19.87 -6.63
CA ILE A 208 4.31 20.25 -5.41
C ILE A 208 3.97 21.73 -5.51
N PRO A 209 2.68 22.09 -5.69
CA PRO A 209 2.28 23.49 -5.83
C PRO A 209 2.47 24.24 -4.52
N ALA A 210 2.76 25.55 -4.60
CA ALA A 210 2.93 26.44 -3.45
C ALA A 210 1.75 26.38 -2.46
N LYS A 211 0.54 26.13 -2.98
CA LYS A 211 -0.66 25.94 -2.16
C LYS A 211 -0.52 24.77 -1.18
N ALA A 212 0.08 23.65 -1.60
CA ALA A 212 0.30 22.49 -0.74
C ALA A 212 1.20 22.85 0.46
N PHE A 213 2.23 23.68 0.25
CA PHE A 213 3.09 24.16 1.34
C PHE A 213 2.37 25.14 2.27
N LYS A 214 1.51 26.02 1.75
CA LYS A 214 0.73 26.95 2.60
C LYS A 214 -0.25 26.23 3.53
N GLU A 215 -0.76 25.08 3.11
CA GLU A 215 -1.74 24.28 3.86
C GLU A 215 -1.08 23.18 4.72
N ALA A 216 0.22 22.93 4.54
CA ALA A 216 0.95 21.87 5.21
C ALA A 216 1.26 22.18 6.69
N LYS A 217 1.44 21.11 7.47
CA LYS A 217 2.09 21.16 8.79
C LYS A 217 3.58 20.82 8.64
N TYR A 218 4.41 21.49 9.43
CA TYR A 218 5.86 21.35 9.36
C TYR A 218 6.44 20.51 10.51
N PRO A 219 7.46 19.66 10.24
CA PRO A 219 8.09 19.45 8.94
C PRO A 219 7.17 18.71 7.95
N PHE A 220 7.12 19.20 6.70
CA PHE A 220 6.34 18.60 5.63
C PHE A 220 7.22 17.61 4.87
N GLU A 221 6.85 16.34 4.91
CA GLU A 221 7.63 15.25 4.32
C GLU A 221 6.95 14.74 3.04
N ILE A 222 7.74 14.69 1.97
CA ILE A 222 7.38 14.04 0.71
C ILE A 222 8.20 12.75 0.66
N SER A 223 7.55 11.64 0.96
CA SER A 223 8.13 10.30 0.85
C SER A 223 7.84 9.72 -0.54
N ASP A 224 8.69 8.79 -0.98
CA ASP A 224 8.31 7.84 -2.03
C ASP A 224 6.96 7.17 -1.62
N SER A 225 5.88 7.32 -2.39
CA SER A 225 4.56 6.79 -1.97
C SER A 225 4.59 5.28 -1.86
N SER A 226 3.76 4.76 -0.96
CA SER A 226 3.42 3.34 -0.99
C SER A 226 2.15 3.16 -1.81
N THR A 227 2.32 2.69 -3.03
CA THR A 227 1.23 2.17 -3.85
C THR A 227 1.04 0.69 -3.52
N PHE A 228 -0.17 0.36 -3.10
CA PHE A 228 -0.62 -1.00 -2.83
C PHE A 228 -1.61 -1.42 -3.92
N ASN A 229 -1.57 -2.69 -4.30
CA ASN A 229 -2.49 -3.30 -5.25
C ASN A 229 -3.00 -4.61 -4.62
N PRO A 230 -4.23 -5.04 -4.91
CA PRO A 230 -4.67 -6.40 -4.58
C PRO A 230 -3.81 -7.43 -5.34
N ASP A 231 -3.82 -8.67 -4.86
CA ASP A 231 -3.18 -9.75 -5.61
C ASP A 231 -4.05 -10.10 -6.81
N ALA A 232 -3.40 -10.54 -7.89
CA ALA A 232 -4.12 -11.24 -8.95
C ALA A 232 -4.18 -12.71 -8.55
N HIS A 233 -5.16 -13.43 -9.06
CA HIS A 233 -5.31 -14.85 -8.82
C HIS A 233 -4.07 -15.65 -9.29
N GLU A 234 -3.55 -16.62 -8.52
CA GLU A 234 -3.92 -17.00 -7.14
C GLU A 234 -3.40 -15.99 -6.09
N GLU A 235 -4.27 -15.67 -5.12
CA GLU A 235 -4.07 -14.65 -4.09
C GLU A 235 -3.14 -15.15 -2.97
N THR A 236 -2.36 -14.24 -2.38
CA THR A 236 -1.40 -14.58 -1.32
C THR A 236 -1.59 -13.79 -0.03
N ALA A 237 -2.12 -12.58 -0.11
CA ALA A 237 -2.26 -11.65 1.00
C ALA A 237 -3.50 -10.76 0.90
N SER A 238 -3.98 -10.46 -0.31
CA SER A 238 -5.14 -9.60 -0.55
C SER A 238 -5.89 -9.98 -1.82
N VAL A 239 -7.22 -9.88 -1.82
CA VAL A 239 -8.11 -10.19 -2.95
C VAL A 239 -8.83 -8.94 -3.45
N ASP A 240 -9.20 -8.91 -4.73
CA ASP A 240 -10.23 -8.03 -5.25
C ASP A 240 -11.27 -8.83 -6.03
N GLY A 241 -12.45 -8.24 -6.19
CA GLY A 241 -13.55 -8.91 -6.89
C GLY A 241 -14.89 -8.25 -6.63
N ASP A 242 -15.96 -8.98 -6.96
CA ASP A 242 -17.33 -8.58 -6.68
C ASP A 242 -18.11 -9.68 -5.97
N VAL A 243 -19.16 -9.23 -5.32
CA VAL A 243 -20.13 -10.04 -4.61
C VAL A 243 -21.51 -9.52 -4.97
N GLY A 244 -22.49 -10.40 -5.10
CA GLY A 244 -23.83 -10.01 -5.51
C GLY A 244 -24.94 -10.87 -4.94
N HIS A 245 -26.15 -10.36 -5.08
CA HIS A 245 -27.41 -11.07 -4.82
C HIS A 245 -28.13 -11.28 -6.14
N ALA A 246 -28.52 -12.51 -6.44
CA ALA A 246 -29.09 -12.92 -7.73
C ALA A 246 -30.45 -13.61 -7.55
N GLU A 247 -31.46 -12.85 -7.10
CA GLU A 247 -32.84 -13.30 -6.91
C GLU A 247 -33.83 -12.16 -7.18
N ILE A 248 -35.06 -12.50 -7.57
CA ILE A 248 -36.11 -11.50 -7.83
C ILE A 248 -36.71 -11.04 -6.50
N LEU A 249 -36.29 -9.88 -6.03
CA LEU A 249 -36.68 -9.33 -4.74
C LEU A 249 -37.14 -7.87 -4.86
N THR A 250 -37.78 -7.36 -3.81
CA THR A 250 -37.93 -5.89 -3.65
C THR A 250 -36.55 -5.27 -3.45
N TRP A 251 -36.36 -3.99 -3.81
CA TRP A 251 -35.06 -3.32 -3.64
C TRP A 251 -34.53 -3.42 -2.21
N ALA A 252 -35.42 -3.20 -1.23
CA ALA A 252 -35.07 -3.24 0.18
C ALA A 252 -34.56 -4.62 0.61
N ASN A 253 -35.15 -5.70 0.10
CA ASN A 253 -34.68 -7.06 0.36
C ASN A 253 -33.38 -7.34 -0.40
N LEU A 254 -33.29 -6.96 -1.68
CA LEU A 254 -32.12 -7.24 -2.52
C LEU A 254 -30.82 -6.66 -1.96
N ILE A 255 -30.86 -5.48 -1.33
CA ILE A 255 -29.67 -4.85 -0.73
C ILE A 255 -29.37 -5.33 0.71
N ALA A 256 -30.31 -6.05 1.33
CA ALA A 256 -30.27 -6.43 2.75
C ALA A 256 -30.10 -7.93 3.02
N GLU A 257 -30.59 -8.79 2.12
CA GLU A 257 -30.48 -10.24 2.21
C GLU A 257 -29.07 -10.74 1.87
N GLU A 258 -28.80 -12.03 2.17
CA GLU A 258 -27.47 -12.63 2.00
C GLU A 258 -27.08 -12.80 0.53
N GLY A 259 -25.88 -12.35 0.17
CA GLY A 259 -25.37 -12.51 -1.19
C GLY A 259 -25.26 -13.98 -1.64
N THR A 260 -25.52 -14.20 -2.92
CA THR A 260 -25.61 -15.53 -3.56
C THR A 260 -24.56 -15.74 -4.64
N THR A 261 -23.88 -14.68 -5.09
CA THR A 261 -22.85 -14.73 -6.14
C THR A 261 -21.58 -14.02 -5.70
N PHE A 262 -20.44 -14.42 -6.26
CA PHE A 262 -19.15 -13.78 -6.06
C PHE A 262 -18.21 -14.15 -7.21
N SER A 263 -17.20 -13.32 -7.43
CA SER A 263 -16.12 -13.54 -8.37
C SER A 263 -14.86 -12.83 -7.90
N ASP A 264 -13.78 -13.57 -7.72
CA ASP A 264 -12.44 -13.10 -7.32
C ASP A 264 -11.35 -13.47 -8.32
N THR A 265 -11.71 -14.05 -9.47
CA THR A 265 -10.76 -14.49 -10.51
C THR A 265 -10.93 -13.78 -11.85
N SER A 266 -11.91 -12.87 -11.95
CA SER A 266 -12.27 -12.21 -13.21
C SER A 266 -11.44 -10.96 -13.43
N ALA A 267 -10.78 -10.85 -14.59
CA ALA A 267 -10.02 -9.66 -14.95
C ALA A 267 -10.87 -8.39 -15.16
N GLN A 268 -12.15 -8.54 -15.53
CA GLN A 268 -13.11 -7.46 -15.71
C GLN A 268 -14.46 -7.93 -15.17
N HIS A 269 -15.10 -7.12 -14.32
CA HIS A 269 -16.45 -7.39 -13.86
C HIS A 269 -17.11 -6.10 -13.33
N THR A 270 -18.35 -6.24 -12.87
CA THR A 270 -19.20 -5.18 -12.33
C THR A 270 -18.61 -4.57 -11.06
N PHE A 271 -18.57 -3.24 -11.01
CA PHE A 271 -18.33 -2.46 -9.78
C PHE A 271 -19.61 -2.22 -8.98
N VAL A 272 -20.68 -1.90 -9.69
CA VAL A 272 -22.04 -1.84 -9.17
C VAL A 272 -23.00 -2.01 -10.34
N ASP A 273 -24.03 -2.83 -10.15
CA ASP A 273 -25.16 -2.90 -11.06
C ASP A 273 -26.47 -2.98 -10.29
N TRP A 274 -27.55 -2.77 -11.05
CA TRP A 274 -28.84 -3.34 -10.73
C TRP A 274 -29.53 -3.69 -12.04
N ALA A 275 -29.77 -4.99 -12.22
CA ALA A 275 -30.38 -5.51 -13.43
C ALA A 275 -31.77 -6.12 -13.16
N ILE A 276 -32.71 -5.61 -13.96
CA ILE A 276 -33.99 -6.18 -14.45
C ILE A 276 -34.97 -6.69 -13.40
N GLY A 277 -36.14 -6.03 -13.38
CA GLY A 277 -37.37 -6.65 -12.90
C GLY A 277 -37.75 -7.87 -13.70
N GLY A 278 -37.79 -9.00 -13.02
CA GLY A 278 -38.40 -10.22 -13.53
C GLY A 278 -39.88 -10.00 -13.85
N VAL A 279 -40.39 -10.82 -14.76
CA VAL A 279 -41.78 -10.82 -15.20
C VAL A 279 -42.67 -11.10 -13.99
N GLU A 280 -43.32 -10.04 -13.48
CA GLU A 280 -44.19 -10.01 -12.29
C GLU A 280 -43.52 -10.44 -10.95
N PRO A 281 -43.82 -9.75 -9.84
CA PRO A 281 -44.61 -8.53 -9.76
C PRO A 281 -43.83 -7.29 -10.25
N SER A 282 -44.55 -6.29 -10.77
CA SER A 282 -43.98 -4.97 -11.06
C SER A 282 -43.26 -4.40 -9.83
N GLY A 283 -42.03 -3.89 -9.98
CA GLY A 283 -41.27 -3.29 -8.86
C GLY A 283 -40.36 -4.26 -8.10
N SER A 284 -39.82 -5.29 -8.77
CA SER A 284 -38.73 -6.14 -8.27
C SER A 284 -37.44 -5.97 -9.08
N TRP A 285 -36.31 -6.42 -8.54
CA TRP A 285 -34.96 -6.38 -9.15
C TRP A 285 -34.31 -7.76 -9.00
N ALA A 286 -33.53 -8.21 -9.99
CA ALA A 286 -32.97 -9.56 -10.02
C ALA A 286 -31.50 -9.63 -9.58
N TYR A 287 -30.73 -8.56 -9.79
CA TYR A 287 -29.30 -8.53 -9.48
C TYR A 287 -28.90 -7.24 -8.78
N MET A 288 -27.97 -7.37 -7.85
CA MET A 288 -27.23 -6.24 -7.29
C MET A 288 -25.83 -6.71 -6.91
N HIS A 289 -24.81 -6.04 -7.45
CA HIS A 289 -23.41 -6.30 -7.11
C HIS A 289 -22.77 -5.14 -6.34
N ARG A 290 -21.78 -5.49 -5.52
CA ARG A 290 -20.85 -4.59 -4.85
C ARG A 290 -19.44 -5.12 -5.07
N SER A 291 -18.46 -4.23 -5.03
CA SER A 291 -17.06 -4.64 -5.24
C SER A 291 -16.22 -4.46 -4.01
N ILE A 292 -15.31 -5.41 -3.82
CA ILE A 292 -14.41 -5.51 -2.68
C ILE A 292 -12.98 -5.38 -3.19
N PHE A 293 -12.19 -4.57 -2.49
CA PHE A 293 -10.77 -4.37 -2.79
C PHE A 293 -9.98 -4.41 -1.48
N LEU A 294 -9.14 -5.43 -1.35
CA LEU A 294 -8.21 -5.56 -0.23
C LEU A 294 -6.80 -5.18 -0.68
N PHE A 295 -6.07 -4.53 0.22
CA PHE A 295 -4.70 -4.09 -0.01
C PHE A 295 -3.83 -4.53 1.15
N ASP A 296 -2.78 -5.32 0.90
CA ASP A 296 -1.77 -5.60 1.93
C ASP A 296 -0.95 -4.35 2.24
N THR A 297 -1.40 -3.57 3.22
CA THR A 297 -0.75 -2.36 3.70
C THR A 297 0.19 -2.63 4.88
N SER A 298 0.51 -3.89 5.18
CA SER A 298 1.38 -4.28 6.30
C SER A 298 2.82 -3.74 6.21
N ALA A 299 3.22 -3.27 5.01
CA ALA A 299 4.49 -2.62 4.79
C ALA A 299 4.58 -1.17 5.37
N LEU A 300 3.44 -0.59 5.78
CA LEU A 300 3.39 0.69 6.47
C LEU A 300 4.04 0.59 7.87
N PRO A 301 4.70 1.64 8.35
CA PRO A 301 5.16 1.68 9.75
C PRO A 301 3.99 1.68 10.73
N PRO A 302 4.10 0.99 11.88
CA PRO A 302 3.02 0.92 12.88
C PRO A 302 2.71 2.28 13.54
N ASN A 303 3.64 3.23 13.46
CA ASN A 303 3.48 4.60 13.96
C ASN A 303 3.31 5.63 12.83
N ALA A 304 3.02 5.19 11.60
CA ALA A 304 2.79 6.10 10.49
C ALA A 304 1.55 6.97 10.74
N ILE A 305 1.68 8.26 10.43
CA ILE A 305 0.59 9.22 10.39
C ILE A 305 0.20 9.39 8.93
N ILE A 306 -0.95 8.85 8.55
CA ILE A 306 -1.48 8.97 7.19
C ILE A 306 -2.01 10.39 6.99
N SER A 307 -1.51 11.08 5.98
CA SER A 307 -1.90 12.46 5.64
C SER A 307 -2.85 12.53 4.45
N ALA A 308 -2.77 11.57 3.53
CA ALA A 308 -3.66 11.48 2.38
C ALA A 308 -3.66 10.05 1.83
N ALA A 309 -4.76 9.67 1.19
CA ALA A 309 -4.82 8.45 0.40
C ALA A 309 -5.77 8.61 -0.78
N THR A 310 -5.42 7.99 -1.90
CA THR A 310 -6.28 7.90 -3.09
C THR A 310 -6.47 6.44 -3.44
N PHE A 311 -7.71 6.01 -3.49
CA PHE A 311 -8.10 4.71 -4.04
C PHE A 311 -8.54 4.90 -5.48
N SER A 312 -8.00 4.12 -6.41
CA SER A 312 -8.32 4.22 -7.83
C SER A 312 -8.69 2.87 -8.43
N VAL A 313 -9.69 2.88 -9.32
CA VAL A 313 -10.09 1.72 -10.13
C VAL A 313 -10.14 2.10 -11.60
N TYR A 314 -9.73 1.20 -12.49
CA TYR A 314 -9.75 1.47 -13.92
C TYR A 314 -11.11 1.06 -14.50
N GLY A 315 -11.83 1.98 -15.14
CA GLY A 315 -13.14 1.67 -15.72
C GLY A 315 -13.04 0.97 -17.08
N ALA A 316 -14.01 0.13 -17.41
CA ALA A 316 -14.01 -0.64 -18.66
C ALA A 316 -15.33 -0.50 -19.44
N TYR A 317 -16.46 -0.35 -18.74
CA TYR A 317 -17.76 -0.26 -19.37
C TYR A 317 -18.75 0.51 -18.48
N LYS A 318 -19.76 1.13 -19.10
CA LYS A 318 -20.89 1.74 -18.40
C LYS A 318 -22.15 1.73 -19.27
N VAL A 319 -23.31 1.49 -18.66
CA VAL A 319 -24.61 1.57 -19.32
C VAL A 319 -25.69 2.03 -18.34
N ASP A 320 -26.60 2.89 -18.80
CA ASP A 320 -27.73 3.38 -17.99
C ASP A 320 -28.92 3.74 -18.89
N PRO A 321 -29.69 2.75 -19.35
CA PRO A 321 -30.87 2.96 -20.18
C PRO A 321 -32.07 3.47 -19.37
N LEU A 322 -31.96 3.50 -18.03
CA LEU A 322 -32.97 4.00 -17.10
C LEU A 322 -32.81 5.50 -16.83
N GLY A 323 -31.61 6.06 -17.04
CA GLY A 323 -31.31 7.44 -16.69
C GLY A 323 -31.26 7.65 -15.17
N ASP A 324 -30.88 6.62 -14.43
CA ASP A 324 -30.77 6.63 -12.97
C ASP A 324 -29.44 7.25 -12.50
N PHE A 325 -28.46 7.41 -13.39
CA PHE A 325 -27.14 8.01 -13.14
C PHE A 325 -26.44 7.40 -11.91
N PRO A 326 -26.09 6.09 -11.93
CA PRO A 326 -25.44 5.42 -10.81
C PRO A 326 -24.16 6.16 -10.40
N GLY A 327 -23.94 6.28 -9.10
CA GLY A 327 -22.68 6.82 -8.57
C GLY A 327 -21.95 5.79 -7.72
N LEU A 328 -20.63 5.88 -7.67
CA LEU A 328 -19.78 5.07 -6.80
C LEU A 328 -19.24 5.91 -5.65
N LYS A 329 -19.23 5.31 -4.45
CA LYS A 329 -18.48 5.79 -3.29
C LYS A 329 -17.74 4.64 -2.62
N VAL A 330 -16.74 5.01 -1.84
CA VAL A 330 -15.92 4.09 -1.06
C VAL A 330 -16.52 3.91 0.33
N TYR A 331 -16.56 2.66 0.78
CA TYR A 331 -17.02 2.23 2.11
C TYR A 331 -16.06 1.19 2.68
N SER A 332 -16.25 0.82 3.94
CA SER A 332 -15.61 -0.38 4.47
C SER A 332 -16.23 -1.63 3.86
N SER A 333 -15.39 -2.65 3.66
CA SER A 333 -15.79 -4.04 3.47
C SER A 333 -15.20 -4.88 4.60
N ALA A 334 -15.77 -6.04 4.87
CA ALA A 334 -15.26 -6.94 5.91
C ALA A 334 -15.41 -8.42 5.51
N PRO A 335 -14.90 -8.85 4.34
CA PRO A 335 -14.90 -10.26 4.00
C PRO A 335 -14.16 -11.07 5.05
N VAL A 336 -14.58 -12.32 5.25
CA VAL A 336 -13.99 -13.22 6.26
C VAL A 336 -12.54 -13.57 5.88
N SER A 337 -12.30 -13.85 4.60
CA SER A 337 -10.98 -14.12 4.06
C SER A 337 -10.31 -12.84 3.56
N ASN A 338 -8.98 -12.88 3.43
CA ASN A 338 -8.22 -11.85 2.74
C ASN A 338 -7.82 -12.28 1.32
N THR A 339 -8.03 -13.54 0.95
CA THR A 339 -7.51 -14.15 -0.30
C THR A 339 -8.59 -14.81 -1.12
N GLU A 340 -9.83 -14.83 -0.65
CA GLU A 340 -10.96 -15.48 -1.32
C GLU A 340 -12.23 -14.68 -1.01
N LEU A 341 -13.16 -14.61 -1.94
CA LEU A 341 -14.49 -14.05 -1.71
C LEU A 341 -15.54 -15.16 -1.55
N ALA A 342 -16.61 -14.86 -0.82
CA ALA A 342 -17.78 -15.71 -0.71
C ALA A 342 -19.07 -14.88 -0.76
N GLY A 343 -20.19 -15.49 -1.13
CA GLY A 343 -21.48 -14.79 -1.25
C GLY A 343 -21.88 -14.01 0.01
N GLY A 344 -21.60 -14.56 1.19
CA GLY A 344 -21.88 -13.89 2.48
C GLY A 344 -21.09 -12.59 2.72
N ASP A 345 -20.04 -12.30 1.94
CA ASP A 345 -19.29 -11.05 2.04
C ASP A 345 -20.08 -9.86 1.49
N PHE A 346 -21.15 -10.09 0.73
CA PHE A 346 -22.09 -9.06 0.25
C PHE A 346 -22.62 -8.17 1.37
N ASN A 347 -22.91 -8.73 2.54
CA ASN A 347 -23.46 -8.02 3.70
C ASN A 347 -22.39 -7.47 4.63
N SER A 348 -21.11 -7.66 4.30
CA SER A 348 -19.98 -7.22 5.14
C SER A 348 -19.69 -5.72 5.05
N PHE A 349 -20.40 -5.00 4.19
CA PHE A 349 -20.13 -3.59 3.93
C PHE A 349 -20.69 -2.68 5.01
N GLY A 350 -19.92 -1.63 5.32
CA GLY A 350 -20.38 -0.55 6.20
C GLY A 350 -21.21 0.50 5.48
N SER A 351 -21.76 1.43 6.26
CA SER A 351 -22.52 2.60 5.78
C SER A 351 -21.75 3.93 5.92
N THR A 352 -20.60 3.93 6.59
CA THR A 352 -19.76 5.13 6.72
C THR A 352 -19.02 5.38 5.41
N GLN A 353 -19.23 6.56 4.82
CA GLN A 353 -18.57 6.97 3.59
C GLN A 353 -17.09 7.28 3.83
N PHE A 354 -16.21 6.67 3.03
CA PHE A 354 -14.76 6.88 3.07
C PHE A 354 -14.27 7.88 2.04
N CYS A 355 -15.15 8.43 1.20
CA CYS A 355 -14.86 9.57 0.32
C CYS A 355 -16.04 10.54 0.29
N ASP A 356 -15.75 11.83 0.15
CA ASP A 356 -16.78 12.87 0.18
C ASP A 356 -17.47 13.04 -1.18
N GLN A 357 -16.67 12.98 -2.26
CA GLN A 357 -17.17 13.10 -3.63
C GLN A 357 -17.38 11.72 -4.26
N PRO A 358 -18.53 11.47 -4.90
CA PRO A 358 -18.71 10.28 -5.74
C PRO A 358 -17.99 10.41 -7.08
N VAL A 359 -17.70 9.26 -7.68
CA VAL A 359 -17.57 9.16 -9.13
C VAL A 359 -18.97 8.89 -9.69
N THR A 360 -19.54 9.86 -10.39
CA THR A 360 -20.89 9.78 -10.97
C THR A 360 -20.87 9.14 -12.36
N PHE A 361 -21.96 8.50 -12.80
CA PHE A 361 -22.07 7.89 -14.13
C PHE A 361 -21.53 8.74 -15.30
N PRO A 362 -21.85 10.05 -15.44
CA PRO A 362 -21.30 10.86 -16.53
C PRO A 362 -19.78 10.98 -16.48
N ASN A 363 -19.21 11.05 -15.28
CA ASN A 363 -17.78 11.26 -15.02
C ASN A 363 -17.00 9.95 -14.88
N PHE A 364 -17.67 8.79 -14.88
CA PHE A 364 -16.98 7.51 -14.87
C PHE A 364 -16.22 7.33 -16.19
N ASP A 365 -14.89 7.23 -16.10
CA ASP A 365 -14.00 7.04 -17.24
C ASP A 365 -13.84 5.53 -17.53
N VAL A 366 -14.14 5.13 -18.77
CA VAL A 366 -14.05 3.74 -19.24
C VAL A 366 -12.71 3.43 -19.91
N SER A 367 -11.79 4.39 -19.90
CA SER A 367 -10.48 4.34 -20.55
C SER A 367 -9.36 4.85 -19.65
N ASP A 368 -9.65 5.13 -18.37
CA ASP A 368 -8.67 5.57 -17.38
C ASP A 368 -9.11 5.20 -15.95
N TYR A 369 -8.27 5.55 -14.98
CA TYR A 369 -8.55 5.45 -13.56
C TYR A 369 -9.60 6.46 -13.10
N ASN A 370 -10.52 5.95 -12.29
CA ASN A 370 -11.48 6.70 -11.52
C ASN A 370 -10.95 6.83 -10.09
N ASP A 371 -10.62 8.04 -9.69
CA ASP A 371 -9.94 8.33 -8.41
C ASP A 371 -10.93 8.72 -7.31
N PHE A 372 -10.80 8.08 -6.16
CA PHE A 372 -11.51 8.39 -4.92
C PHE A 372 -10.51 8.92 -3.88
N THR A 373 -10.56 10.21 -3.62
CA THR A 373 -9.82 10.81 -2.50
C THR A 373 -10.48 10.40 -1.18
N LEU A 374 -9.73 9.72 -0.31
CA LEU A 374 -10.25 9.26 0.96
C LEU A 374 -10.38 10.42 1.96
N ASN A 375 -11.51 10.49 2.64
CA ASN A 375 -11.79 11.45 3.70
C ASN A 375 -11.22 10.94 5.05
N ALA A 376 -11.43 11.71 6.13
CA ALA A 376 -10.88 11.36 7.45
C ALA A 376 -11.28 9.96 7.94
N ALA A 377 -12.50 9.49 7.65
CA ALA A 377 -12.94 8.14 8.00
C ALA A 377 -12.22 7.08 7.16
N GLY A 378 -12.06 7.33 5.86
CA GLY A 378 -11.28 6.48 4.96
C GLY A 378 -9.80 6.39 5.36
N LEU A 379 -9.17 7.50 5.72
CA LEU A 379 -7.78 7.50 6.22
C LEU A 379 -7.63 6.70 7.51
N ALA A 380 -8.60 6.80 8.43
CA ALA A 380 -8.59 6.05 9.69
C ALA A 380 -8.83 4.54 9.48
N ALA A 381 -9.43 4.13 8.36
CA ALA A 381 -9.67 2.73 8.04
C ALA A 381 -8.44 2.01 7.43
N ILE A 382 -7.39 2.76 7.03
CA ILE A 382 -6.18 2.17 6.47
C ILE A 382 -5.38 1.47 7.57
N SER A 383 -5.15 0.18 7.39
CA SER A 383 -4.40 -0.65 8.32
C SER A 383 -2.91 -0.37 8.23
N LEU A 384 -2.26 -0.04 9.34
CA LEU A 384 -0.82 0.19 9.39
C LEU A 384 0.02 -1.09 9.47
N THR A 385 -0.60 -2.22 9.79
CA THR A 385 0.12 -3.48 10.10
C THR A 385 -0.52 -4.72 9.49
N GLY A 386 -1.49 -4.55 8.60
CA GLY A 386 -2.22 -5.65 7.99
C GLY A 386 -2.93 -5.21 6.72
N VAL A 387 -4.06 -5.83 6.43
CA VAL A 387 -4.82 -5.59 5.20
C VAL A 387 -5.81 -4.44 5.39
N THR A 388 -5.79 -3.47 4.48
CA THR A 388 -6.82 -2.44 4.35
C THR A 388 -7.95 -2.98 3.50
N LYS A 389 -9.20 -2.89 4.00
CA LYS A 389 -10.39 -3.43 3.32
C LYS A 389 -11.31 -2.30 2.89
N LEU A 390 -11.43 -2.11 1.59
CA LEU A 390 -12.29 -1.11 0.97
C LEU A 390 -13.33 -1.80 0.10
N GLY A 391 -14.42 -1.10 -0.16
CA GLY A 391 -15.45 -1.55 -1.08
C GLY A 391 -16.12 -0.41 -1.80
N LEU A 392 -16.63 -0.69 -3.00
CA LEU A 392 -17.44 0.23 -3.79
C LEU A 392 -18.91 -0.13 -3.65
N ARG A 393 -19.74 0.88 -3.40
CA ARG A 393 -21.20 0.76 -3.35
C ARG A 393 -21.87 1.88 -4.13
N GLY A 394 -23.09 1.61 -4.57
CA GLY A 394 -23.99 2.60 -5.16
C GLY A 394 -24.26 3.76 -4.20
N TRP A 395 -23.93 4.98 -4.63
CA TRP A 395 -24.16 6.21 -3.87
C TRP A 395 -25.67 6.45 -3.68
N ASN A 396 -26.48 6.28 -4.72
CA ASN A 396 -27.85 6.83 -4.84
C ASN A 396 -28.98 5.93 -4.45
N TYR A 397 -28.76 4.63 -4.56
CA TYR A 397 -29.83 3.66 -4.42
C TYR A 397 -29.51 2.64 -3.33
N ASP A 398 -28.28 2.14 -3.31
CA ASP A 398 -27.84 1.13 -2.34
C ASP A 398 -27.67 1.72 -0.93
N THR A 399 -26.82 2.75 -0.79
CA THR A 399 -26.50 3.31 0.53
C THR A 399 -27.64 4.09 1.20
N PRO A 400 -28.42 4.94 0.50
CA PRO A 400 -29.55 5.69 1.05
C PRO A 400 -30.89 4.91 0.96
N PRO A 401 -30.83 3.57 1.05
CA PRO A 401 -31.76 2.56 0.51
C PRO A 401 -32.97 3.05 -0.31
N ASN A 402 -32.72 3.78 -1.40
CA ASN A 402 -33.78 4.24 -2.29
C ASN A 402 -33.88 3.31 -3.50
N ALA A 403 -35.08 2.85 -3.85
CA ALA A 403 -35.27 2.04 -5.04
C ALA A 403 -34.99 2.86 -6.32
N PRO A 404 -34.23 2.32 -7.31
CA PRO A 404 -34.03 2.96 -8.60
C PRO A 404 -35.30 2.89 -9.46
N SER A 405 -35.28 3.54 -10.61
CA SER A 405 -36.42 3.50 -11.54
C SER A 405 -36.61 2.07 -12.04
N TRP A 406 -37.85 1.58 -11.98
CA TRP A 406 -38.16 0.24 -12.47
C TRP A 406 -38.58 0.29 -13.94
N ALA A 407 -37.96 -0.54 -14.78
CA ALA A 407 -38.46 -0.86 -16.11
C ALA A 407 -38.15 -2.30 -16.50
N ASN A 408 -39.07 -2.90 -17.26
CA ASN A 408 -38.93 -4.28 -17.72
C ASN A 408 -37.69 -4.44 -18.62
N SER A 409 -36.89 -5.47 -18.34
CA SER A 409 -35.69 -5.82 -19.12
C SER A 409 -34.67 -4.69 -19.30
N LYS A 410 -34.55 -3.78 -18.33
CA LYS A 410 -33.51 -2.75 -18.26
C LYS A 410 -32.59 -2.96 -17.06
N TYR A 411 -31.32 -2.58 -17.23
CA TYR A 411 -30.29 -2.64 -16.20
C TYR A 411 -29.32 -1.48 -16.34
N THR A 412 -28.70 -1.12 -15.23
CA THR A 412 -27.69 -0.09 -15.16
C THR A 412 -26.44 -0.68 -14.52
N ASP A 413 -25.27 -0.38 -15.09
CA ASP A 413 -24.00 -1.03 -14.74
C ASP A 413 -22.81 -0.07 -14.91
N LEU A 414 -21.85 -0.20 -14.00
CA LEU A 414 -20.50 0.36 -14.08
C LEU A 414 -19.52 -0.80 -13.88
N GLU A 415 -18.70 -1.09 -14.88
CA GLU A 415 -17.69 -2.16 -14.80
C GLU A 415 -16.28 -1.58 -14.84
N GLY A 416 -15.33 -2.37 -14.35
CA GLY A 416 -13.93 -2.09 -14.55
C GLY A 416 -13.03 -3.29 -14.33
N PHE A 417 -11.74 -3.01 -14.26
CA PHE A 417 -10.71 -4.04 -14.16
C PHE A 417 -10.31 -4.33 -12.72
N TYR A 418 -10.08 -5.61 -12.48
CA TYR A 418 -9.52 -6.18 -11.26
C TYR A 418 -8.06 -6.58 -11.46
N SER A 419 -7.42 -7.08 -10.41
CA SER A 419 -5.98 -7.31 -10.40
C SER A 419 -5.52 -8.34 -11.42
N ASP A 420 -6.38 -9.29 -11.80
CA ASP A 420 -6.15 -10.29 -12.85
C ASP A 420 -5.94 -9.69 -14.25
N LYS A 421 -6.40 -8.46 -14.50
CA LYS A 421 -6.14 -7.78 -15.78
C LYS A 421 -4.65 -7.53 -15.99
N GLY A 422 -3.89 -7.34 -14.91
CA GLY A 422 -2.46 -7.14 -14.94
C GLY A 422 -2.03 -5.67 -15.00
N ALA A 423 -0.76 -5.47 -15.38
CA ALA A 423 -0.10 -4.18 -15.27
C ALA A 423 -0.81 -3.08 -16.08
N GLY A 424 -0.91 -1.89 -15.49
CA GLY A 424 -1.59 -0.73 -16.10
C GLY A 424 -3.08 -0.62 -15.77
N PHE A 425 -3.70 -1.67 -15.25
CA PHE A 425 -5.16 -1.71 -15.00
C PHE A 425 -5.53 -2.04 -13.55
N LYS A 426 -4.56 -2.51 -12.76
CA LYS A 426 -4.81 -2.94 -11.37
C LYS A 426 -5.42 -1.82 -10.52
N PRO A 427 -6.42 -2.13 -9.67
CA PRO A 427 -6.82 -1.23 -8.60
C PRO A 427 -5.63 -0.83 -7.73
N LYS A 428 -5.59 0.43 -7.28
CA LYS A 428 -4.46 0.96 -6.52
C LYS A 428 -4.94 1.76 -5.31
N LEU A 429 -4.28 1.56 -4.18
CA LEU A 429 -4.37 2.43 -3.02
C LEU A 429 -3.02 3.12 -2.84
N VAL A 430 -2.99 4.42 -3.10
CA VAL A 430 -1.80 5.25 -2.90
C VAL A 430 -1.91 5.92 -1.55
N VAL A 431 -1.01 5.57 -0.61
CA VAL A 431 -1.01 6.12 0.74
C VAL A 431 0.16 7.06 0.93
N THR A 432 -0.14 8.29 1.38
CA THR A 432 0.83 9.27 1.84
C THR A 432 0.85 9.25 3.36
N PHE A 433 2.03 9.05 3.94
CA PHE A 433 2.21 9.02 5.38
C PHE A 433 3.54 9.65 5.77
N SER A 434 3.60 10.15 6.99
CA SER A 434 4.84 10.50 7.67
C SER A 434 5.05 9.56 8.84
N VAL A 435 6.27 9.52 9.38
CA VAL A 435 6.54 8.84 10.65
C VAL A 435 6.94 9.92 11.65
N PRO A 436 6.25 10.06 12.79
CA PRO A 436 6.62 11.03 13.79
C PRO A 436 8.05 10.72 14.29
N PRO A 437 8.88 11.75 14.52
CA PRO A 437 10.20 11.55 15.07
C PRO A 437 10.07 10.85 16.44
N PRO A 438 11.04 10.00 16.81
CA PRO A 438 11.02 9.32 18.10
C PRO A 438 10.91 10.35 19.23
N GLN A 439 9.90 10.20 20.09
CA GLN A 439 9.77 11.01 21.30
C GLN A 439 10.97 10.70 22.20
N GLY A 440 11.97 11.60 22.22
CA GLY A 440 13.18 11.40 23.03
C GLY A 440 14.37 12.30 22.71
N SER A 441 14.38 13.06 21.61
CA SER A 441 15.47 14.00 21.34
C SER A 441 15.25 15.34 22.05
N ILE A 442 15.36 15.33 23.39
CA ILE A 442 15.69 16.57 24.10
C ILE A 442 17.10 16.93 23.66
N VAL A 443 17.23 17.81 22.68
CA VAL A 443 18.51 18.44 22.37
C VAL A 443 18.84 19.24 23.63
N PRO A 444 19.93 18.97 24.37
CA PRO A 444 20.33 19.85 25.45
C PRO A 444 20.51 21.23 24.81
N ALA A 445 19.75 22.21 25.28
CA ALA A 445 19.95 23.59 24.88
C ALA A 445 21.44 23.89 25.07
N MET A 446 22.13 24.29 24.00
CA MET A 446 23.49 24.78 24.10
C MET A 446 23.49 25.89 25.15
N LEU A 447 24.07 25.60 26.31
CA LEU A 447 24.42 26.57 27.31
C LEU A 447 25.42 27.52 26.61
N LYS A 448 24.95 28.69 26.16
CA LYS A 448 25.84 29.79 25.81
C LYS A 448 26.63 30.13 27.06
N VAL A 449 27.84 29.61 27.17
CA VAL A 449 28.84 30.18 28.06
C VAL A 449 29.19 31.54 27.46
N LEU A 450 28.64 32.59 28.04
CA LEU A 450 29.12 33.94 27.83
C LEU A 450 30.46 34.05 28.55
N GLY A 451 31.52 34.30 27.77
CA GLY A 451 32.76 34.89 28.26
C GLY A 451 32.66 36.42 28.25
#